data_AF-R7LMZ3-F1
#
_entry.id   AF-R7LMZ3-F1
#
_cell.length_a   1.000
_cell.length_b   1.000
_cell.length_c   1.000
_cell.angle_alpha   90.00
_cell.angle_beta   90.00
_cell.angle_gamma   90.00
#
_symmetry.space_group_name_H-M   'P 1'
#
loop_
_entity.id
_entity.type
_entity.pdbx_description
1 polymer ?
#
loop_
_entity_poly.entity_id
_entity_poly.type
_entity_poly.pdbx_seq_one_letter_code
_entity_poly.pdbx_strand_id
1 'polypeptide(L)'
;MITTRAFSIAPPPKKKLKHCKGLKGLSILINKCIILYKRNTMSYNDEVNHHLILRGYMELKKLYMKKLKNVRKHAFTLAEVLVTLGIIGVVAALTMPTLMANHQKAVQKAQFKKAYSLFSNAVFQAQAQMGYPAYCSYWDGARACSTKCTKYNSYNECISWTCADGSPLPARYNGPRENCDKFEEELFTKTLKTVKFCQNKALENGCITSAYKGVDQVKSEQNPDSETGFNPDSGYGSNNIKNKYSAWILDNGMVIIKYGTYKSNFPIYTIDINGHKKPNKWGHDLFTFQLQGNNDGISKVAPSTYAIEKGGKSTEAMMKE
;
A
#
# COMPACT_ATOMS: atom_id res chain seq x y z
N MET A 1 -9.34 -78.71 -30.48
CA MET A 1 -10.13 -78.03 -29.44
C MET A 1 -9.48 -76.68 -29.15
N ILE A 2 -10.18 -75.59 -29.49
CA ILE A 2 -10.34 -74.32 -28.74
C ILE A 2 -9.05 -73.80 -28.06
N THR A 3 -8.47 -72.64 -28.42
CA THR A 3 -9.02 -71.31 -28.17
C THR A 3 -8.38 -70.24 -29.07
N THR A 4 -9.16 -69.60 -29.94
CA THR A 4 -8.86 -68.28 -30.51
C THR A 4 -9.06 -67.21 -29.42
N ARG A 5 -7.98 -66.57 -28.97
CA ARG A 5 -8.05 -65.37 -28.12
C ARG A 5 -8.25 -64.13 -29.00
N ALA A 6 -9.40 -63.50 -28.85
CA ALA A 6 -9.70 -62.19 -29.44
C ALA A 6 -8.85 -61.10 -28.76
N PHE A 7 -8.09 -60.34 -29.55
CA PHE A 7 -7.51 -59.07 -29.11
C PHE A 7 -8.61 -58.01 -29.08
N SER A 8 -8.99 -57.60 -27.87
CA SER A 8 -9.93 -56.49 -27.64
C SER A 8 -9.20 -55.16 -27.86
N ILE A 9 -9.58 -54.43 -28.91
CA ILE A 9 -9.09 -53.07 -29.17
C ILE A 9 -9.88 -52.13 -28.24
N ALA A 10 -9.17 -51.46 -27.33
CA ALA A 10 -9.76 -50.50 -26.41
C ALA A 10 -10.39 -49.31 -27.19
N PRO A 11 -11.57 -48.80 -26.78
CA PRO A 11 -12.15 -47.62 -27.39
C PRO A 11 -11.30 -46.37 -27.04
N PRO A 12 -11.19 -45.38 -27.95
CA PRO A 12 -10.42 -44.17 -27.70
C PRO A 12 -11.02 -43.37 -26.52
N PRO A 13 -10.19 -42.65 -25.76
CA PRO A 13 -10.64 -41.96 -24.55
C PRO A 13 -11.64 -40.84 -24.90
N LYS A 14 -12.77 -40.81 -24.18
CA LYS A 14 -13.74 -39.73 -24.25
C LYS A 14 -13.08 -38.42 -23.81
N LYS A 15 -12.85 -37.50 -24.75
CA LYS A 15 -12.39 -36.13 -24.44
C LYS A 15 -13.44 -35.41 -23.61
N LYS A 16 -13.12 -35.12 -22.34
CA LYS A 16 -13.93 -34.30 -21.44
C LYS A 16 -14.05 -32.88 -22.00
N LEU A 17 -15.27 -32.40 -22.21
CA LEU A 17 -15.57 -30.98 -22.39
C LEU A 17 -15.16 -30.24 -21.11
N LYS A 18 -14.15 -29.38 -21.18
CA LYS A 18 -13.84 -28.44 -20.11
C LYS A 18 -14.95 -27.39 -20.07
N HIS A 19 -15.74 -27.43 -19.00
CA HIS A 19 -16.76 -26.44 -18.71
C HIS A 19 -16.07 -25.20 -18.11
N CYS A 20 -16.03 -24.09 -18.85
CA CYS A 20 -15.56 -22.81 -18.32
C CYS A 20 -16.58 -22.28 -17.30
N LYS A 21 -16.32 -22.50 -16.01
CA LYS A 21 -17.03 -21.81 -14.93
C LYS A 21 -16.38 -20.45 -14.71
N GLY A 22 -17.11 -19.39 -15.02
CA GLY A 22 -16.75 -18.03 -14.62
C GLY A 22 -17.07 -16.98 -15.65
N LEU A 23 -18.35 -16.57 -15.71
CA LEU A 23 -18.83 -15.25 -16.15
C LEU A 23 -20.37 -15.26 -16.09
N LYS A 24 -20.92 -15.22 -14.86
CA LYS A 24 -22.32 -14.83 -14.67
C LYS A 24 -22.42 -13.34 -15.00
N GLY A 25 -22.82 -13.01 -16.23
CA GLY A 25 -23.02 -11.61 -16.62
C GLY A 25 -23.02 -11.28 -18.11
N LEU A 26 -22.63 -12.20 -19.00
CA LEU A 26 -22.61 -11.95 -20.45
C LEU A 26 -23.34 -13.07 -21.21
N SER A 27 -24.67 -13.16 -21.12
CA SER A 27 -25.44 -14.18 -21.87
C SER A 27 -25.72 -13.82 -23.34
N ILE A 28 -25.21 -12.70 -23.86
CA ILE A 28 -25.61 -12.18 -25.18
C ILE A 28 -24.62 -12.50 -26.32
N LEU A 29 -23.43 -13.05 -26.05
CA LEU A 29 -22.38 -13.18 -27.10
C LEU A 29 -21.97 -14.60 -27.52
N ILE A 30 -22.54 -15.67 -26.97
CA ILE A 30 -22.04 -17.04 -27.25
C ILE A 30 -22.70 -17.71 -28.48
N ASN A 31 -23.85 -17.24 -28.98
CA ASN A 31 -24.55 -17.89 -30.11
C ASN A 31 -24.05 -17.52 -31.52
N LYS A 32 -22.82 -16.99 -31.67
CA LYS A 32 -22.23 -16.67 -33.00
C LYS A 32 -20.82 -17.21 -33.26
N CYS A 33 -20.27 -18.06 -32.40
CA CYS A 33 -18.91 -18.61 -32.59
C CYS A 33 -18.89 -20.13 -32.84
N ILE A 34 -19.76 -20.62 -33.74
CA ILE A 34 -19.64 -21.96 -34.33
C ILE A 34 -19.76 -21.83 -35.85
N ILE A 35 -18.69 -21.35 -36.49
CA ILE A 35 -18.38 -21.69 -37.88
C ILE A 35 -16.85 -21.82 -37.97
N LEU A 36 -16.32 -23.00 -37.66
CA LEU A 36 -15.02 -23.43 -38.16
C LEU A 36 -15.21 -24.77 -38.89
N TYR A 37 -15.07 -24.66 -40.20
CA TYR A 37 -15.28 -25.67 -41.21
C TYR A 37 -14.14 -26.71 -41.14
N LYS A 38 -14.46 -27.99 -40.92
CA LYS A 38 -13.49 -29.09 -41.11
C LYS A 38 -13.71 -29.66 -42.51
N ARG A 39 -12.87 -29.26 -43.45
CA ARG A 39 -12.86 -29.75 -44.83
C ARG A 39 -12.06 -31.06 -44.86
N ASN A 40 -12.73 -32.21 -44.88
CA ASN A 40 -12.11 -33.49 -45.20
C ASN A 40 -12.48 -33.89 -46.63
N THR A 41 -11.44 -34.14 -47.42
CA THR A 41 -11.48 -34.73 -48.76
C THR A 41 -12.03 -36.15 -48.70
N MET A 42 -13.10 -36.44 -49.46
CA MET A 42 -13.52 -37.81 -49.79
C MET A 42 -13.89 -37.88 -51.27
N SER A 43 -13.28 -38.88 -51.90
CA SER A 43 -13.30 -39.20 -53.34
C SER A 43 -14.71 -39.55 -53.83
N TYR A 44 -14.97 -39.14 -55.07
CA TYR A 44 -16.17 -39.43 -55.85
C TYR A 44 -16.14 -40.89 -56.34
N ASN A 45 -17.27 -41.59 -56.30
CA ASN A 45 -17.66 -42.64 -57.25
C ASN A 45 -19.20 -42.74 -57.26
N ASP A 46 -19.74 -43.02 -58.43
CA ASP A 46 -21.14 -43.21 -58.83
C ASP A 46 -21.93 -41.96 -59.29
N GLU A 47 -22.01 -41.83 -60.62
CA GLU A 47 -22.42 -40.68 -61.41
C GLU A 47 -23.94 -40.45 -61.58
N VAL A 48 -24.84 -41.17 -60.91
CA VAL A 48 -26.29 -41.04 -61.23
C VAL A 48 -27.20 -40.60 -60.06
N ASN A 49 -26.76 -40.67 -58.80
CA ASN A 49 -27.60 -40.24 -57.66
C ASN A 49 -27.22 -38.90 -57.02
N HIS A 50 -26.16 -38.25 -57.48
CA HIS A 50 -25.71 -36.99 -56.90
C HIS A 50 -26.64 -35.80 -57.21
N HIS A 51 -27.41 -35.86 -58.30
CA HIS A 51 -28.24 -34.74 -58.74
C HIS A 51 -29.58 -34.62 -57.98
N LEU A 52 -30.13 -35.75 -57.51
CA LEU A 52 -31.40 -35.82 -56.76
C LEU A 52 -31.20 -35.52 -55.26
N ILE A 53 -30.12 -36.02 -54.65
CA ILE A 53 -29.80 -35.75 -53.25
C ILE A 53 -29.37 -34.28 -53.04
N LEU A 54 -28.61 -33.69 -53.97
CA LEU A 54 -28.25 -32.27 -53.93
C LEU A 54 -29.49 -31.35 -54.10
N ARG A 55 -30.46 -31.73 -54.94
CA ARG A 55 -31.72 -30.97 -55.08
C ARG A 55 -32.55 -31.00 -53.80
N GLY A 56 -32.70 -32.17 -53.18
CA GLY A 56 -33.41 -32.31 -51.90
C GLY A 56 -32.73 -31.56 -50.74
N TYR A 57 -31.40 -31.64 -50.65
CA TYR A 57 -30.62 -30.92 -49.64
C TYR A 57 -30.68 -29.39 -49.84
N MET A 58 -30.71 -28.91 -51.09
CA MET A 58 -30.88 -27.48 -51.37
C MET A 58 -32.27 -26.96 -51.02
N GLU A 59 -33.34 -27.73 -51.24
CA GLU A 59 -34.70 -27.33 -50.88
C GLU A 59 -34.94 -27.36 -49.35
N LEU A 60 -34.39 -28.34 -48.64
CA LEU A 60 -34.39 -28.37 -47.16
C LEU A 60 -33.57 -27.20 -46.56
N LYS A 61 -32.43 -26.85 -47.17
CA LYS A 61 -31.63 -25.69 -46.76
C LYS A 61 -32.38 -24.37 -47.02
N LYS A 62 -33.14 -24.27 -48.13
CA LYS A 62 -34.02 -23.12 -48.39
C LYS A 62 -35.12 -22.98 -47.33
N LEU A 63 -35.77 -24.08 -46.93
CA LEU A 63 -36.80 -24.08 -45.88
C LEU A 63 -36.24 -23.76 -44.49
N TYR A 64 -35.08 -24.31 -44.12
CA TYR A 64 -34.42 -24.03 -42.84
C TYR A 64 -33.93 -22.57 -42.76
N MET A 65 -33.38 -22.04 -43.86
CA MET A 65 -33.00 -20.62 -43.97
C MET A 65 -34.20 -19.67 -44.01
N LYS A 66 -35.38 -20.14 -44.44
CA LYS A 66 -36.63 -19.36 -44.42
C LYS A 66 -37.14 -19.15 -42.98
N LYS A 67 -36.92 -20.12 -42.08
CA LYS A 67 -37.36 -20.06 -40.67
C LYS A 67 -36.45 -19.19 -39.78
N LEU A 68 -35.21 -18.92 -40.19
CA LEU A 68 -34.28 -18.02 -39.50
C LEU A 68 -34.36 -16.55 -39.96
N LYS A 69 -35.18 -16.23 -40.97
CA LYS A 69 -35.29 -14.89 -41.57
C LYS A 69 -36.11 -13.87 -40.78
N ASN A 70 -36.70 -14.25 -39.64
CA ASN A 70 -37.63 -13.39 -38.89
C ASN A 70 -37.18 -13.03 -37.48
N VAL A 71 -35.86 -13.02 -37.21
CA VAL A 71 -35.34 -12.29 -36.05
C VAL A 71 -34.87 -10.93 -36.55
N ARG A 72 -35.73 -9.91 -36.45
CA ARG A 72 -35.34 -8.50 -36.62
C ARG A 72 -34.16 -8.24 -35.67
N LYS A 73 -32.94 -8.17 -36.19
CA LYS A 73 -31.78 -7.73 -35.43
C LYS A 73 -31.96 -6.24 -35.20
N HIS A 74 -32.44 -5.87 -34.03
CA HIS A 74 -32.49 -4.47 -33.62
C HIS A 74 -31.04 -4.01 -33.49
N ALA A 75 -30.60 -3.20 -34.43
CA ALA A 75 -29.29 -2.55 -34.37
C ALA A 75 -29.50 -1.19 -33.70
N PHE A 76 -28.66 -0.88 -32.71
CA PHE A 76 -28.65 0.43 -32.09
C PHE A 76 -28.35 1.50 -33.13
N THR A 77 -29.09 2.60 -33.10
CA THR A 77 -28.81 3.74 -33.96
C THR A 77 -27.51 4.43 -33.51
N LEU A 78 -26.79 5.08 -34.42
CA LEU A 78 -25.59 5.85 -34.06
C LEU A 78 -25.91 6.91 -32.98
N ALA A 79 -27.07 7.55 -33.08
CA ALA A 79 -27.54 8.53 -32.11
C ALA A 79 -27.72 7.92 -30.71
N GLU A 80 -28.31 6.73 -30.61
CA GLU A 80 -28.51 6.03 -29.34
C GLU A 80 -27.17 5.66 -28.67
N VAL A 81 -26.19 5.20 -29.44
CA VAL A 81 -24.84 4.91 -28.93
C VAL A 81 -24.13 6.20 -28.47
N LEU A 82 -24.26 7.30 -29.20
CA LEU A 82 -23.64 8.58 -28.83
C LEU A 82 -24.25 9.18 -27.55
N VAL A 83 -25.58 9.14 -27.40
CA VAL A 83 -26.26 9.62 -26.20
C VAL A 83 -25.90 8.78 -24.99
N THR A 84 -25.86 7.44 -25.13
CA THR A 84 -25.49 6.54 -24.03
C THR A 84 -24.04 6.72 -23.58
N LEU A 85 -23.09 6.84 -24.51
CA LEU A 85 -21.69 7.14 -24.18
C LEU A 85 -21.53 8.53 -23.55
N GLY A 86 -22.30 9.53 -24.00
CA GLY A 86 -22.33 10.86 -23.42
C GLY A 86 -22.81 10.84 -21.96
N ILE A 87 -23.91 10.16 -21.68
CA ILE A 87 -24.45 10.03 -20.31
C ILE A 87 -23.46 9.29 -19.40
N ILE A 88 -22.90 8.16 -19.85
CA ILE A 88 -21.90 7.40 -19.08
C ILE A 88 -20.66 8.26 -18.81
N GLY A 89 -20.20 9.02 -19.80
CA GLY A 89 -19.05 9.92 -19.66
C GLY A 89 -19.26 11.00 -18.60
N VAL A 90 -20.42 11.67 -18.61
CA VAL A 90 -20.75 12.71 -17.62
C VAL A 90 -20.88 12.12 -16.22
N VAL A 91 -21.62 11.00 -16.07
CA VAL A 91 -21.81 10.36 -14.77
C VAL A 91 -20.47 9.85 -14.21
N ALA A 92 -19.63 9.24 -15.05
CA ALA A 92 -18.30 8.79 -14.67
C ALA A 92 -17.41 9.95 -14.20
N ALA A 93 -17.40 11.07 -14.93
CA ALA A 93 -16.60 12.25 -14.58
C ALA A 93 -16.97 12.83 -13.21
N LEU A 94 -18.25 12.81 -12.84
CA LEU A 94 -18.72 13.29 -11.54
C LEU A 94 -18.42 12.32 -10.39
N THR A 95 -18.37 11.02 -10.66
CA THR A 95 -18.30 9.98 -9.61
C THR A 95 -16.90 9.42 -9.37
N MET A 96 -16.05 9.32 -10.41
CA MET A 96 -14.70 8.76 -10.31
C MET A 96 -13.80 9.47 -9.28
N PRO A 97 -13.75 10.82 -9.19
CA PRO A 97 -12.87 11.50 -8.24
C PRO A 97 -13.22 11.17 -6.78
N THR A 98 -14.51 11.22 -6.44
CA THR A 98 -15.01 10.94 -5.09
C THR A 98 -14.80 9.48 -4.69
N LEU A 99 -15.12 8.55 -5.59
CA LEU A 99 -14.92 7.12 -5.34
C LEU A 99 -13.44 6.80 -5.10
N MET A 100 -12.55 7.34 -5.94
CA MET A 100 -11.12 7.10 -5.85
C MET A 100 -10.52 7.71 -4.58
N ALA A 101 -10.94 8.91 -4.19
CA ALA A 101 -10.53 9.53 -2.93
C ALA A 101 -10.98 8.72 -1.69
N ASN A 102 -12.22 8.21 -1.68
CA ASN A 102 -12.72 7.40 -0.58
C ASN A 102 -12.02 6.04 -0.49
N HIS A 103 -11.77 5.40 -1.64
CA HIS A 103 -11.00 4.17 -1.70
C HIS A 103 -9.56 4.38 -1.17
N GLN A 104 -8.88 5.46 -1.60
CA GLN A 104 -7.54 5.80 -1.10
C GLN A 104 -7.53 5.98 0.42
N LYS A 105 -8.50 6.69 0.99
CA LYS A 105 -8.63 6.86 2.45
C LYS A 105 -8.80 5.52 3.17
N ALA A 106 -9.62 4.61 2.63
CA ALA A 106 -9.82 3.29 3.21
C ALA A 106 -8.54 2.44 3.17
N VAL A 107 -7.81 2.48 2.06
CA VAL A 107 -6.52 1.79 1.90
C VAL A 107 -5.49 2.35 2.87
N GLN A 108 -5.33 3.67 2.95
CA GLN A 108 -4.40 4.33 3.87
C GLN A 108 -4.69 3.97 5.32
N LYS A 109 -5.97 3.99 5.74
CA LYS A 109 -6.38 3.57 7.09
C LYS A 109 -5.99 2.12 7.38
N ALA A 110 -6.24 1.21 6.44
CA ALA A 110 -5.86 -0.19 6.60
C ALA A 110 -4.34 -0.39 6.68
N GLN A 111 -3.59 0.30 5.82
CA GLN A 111 -2.12 0.29 5.82
C GLN A 111 -1.55 0.86 7.11
N PHE A 112 -2.08 1.97 7.60
CA PHE A 112 -1.70 2.58 8.87
C PHE A 112 -1.89 1.61 10.04
N LYS A 113 -3.08 1.00 10.16
CA LYS A 113 -3.36 0.03 11.23
C LYS A 113 -2.38 -1.13 11.19
N LYS A 114 -2.09 -1.66 10.00
CA LYS A 114 -1.10 -2.72 9.82
C LYS A 114 0.30 -2.29 10.26
N ALA A 115 0.73 -1.09 9.87
CA ALA A 115 2.03 -0.55 10.24
C ALA A 115 2.15 -0.34 11.74
N TYR A 116 1.14 0.26 12.37
CA TYR A 116 1.09 0.45 13.82
C TYR A 116 1.12 -0.88 14.57
N SER A 117 0.28 -1.85 14.20
CA SER A 117 0.27 -3.16 14.85
C SER A 117 1.60 -3.89 14.69
N LEU A 118 2.20 -3.86 13.49
CA LEU A 118 3.50 -4.48 13.26
C LEU A 118 4.59 -3.85 14.12
N PHE A 119 4.68 -2.52 14.12
CA PHE A 119 5.71 -1.80 14.85
C PHE A 119 5.51 -1.90 16.37
N SER A 120 4.28 -1.74 16.85
CA SER A 120 3.94 -1.86 18.27
C SER A 120 4.22 -3.26 18.80
N ASN A 121 3.80 -4.30 18.07
CA ASN A 121 4.10 -5.68 18.45
C ASN A 121 5.62 -5.94 18.46
N ALA A 122 6.36 -5.44 17.47
CA ALA A 122 7.81 -5.57 17.43
C ALA A 122 8.49 -4.86 18.62
N VAL A 123 8.05 -3.67 19.00
CA VAL A 123 8.55 -2.94 20.18
C VAL A 123 8.38 -3.77 21.45
N PHE A 124 7.17 -4.29 21.70
CA PHE A 124 6.91 -5.08 22.91
C PHE A 124 7.59 -6.44 22.88
N GLN A 125 7.71 -7.07 21.71
CA GLN A 125 8.47 -8.29 21.53
C GLN A 125 9.95 -8.09 21.82
N ALA A 126 10.57 -7.03 21.29
CA ALA A 126 11.97 -6.70 21.53
C ALA A 126 12.22 -6.46 23.02
N GLN A 127 11.36 -5.70 23.70
CA GLN A 127 11.46 -5.50 25.16
C GLN A 127 11.38 -6.83 25.92
N ALA A 128 10.42 -7.70 25.57
CA ALA A 128 10.27 -8.99 26.25
C ALA A 128 11.50 -9.90 26.06
N GLN A 129 12.11 -9.87 24.86
CA GLN A 129 13.30 -10.67 24.54
C GLN A 129 14.57 -10.23 25.28
N MET A 130 14.66 -8.97 25.70
CA MET A 130 15.78 -8.48 26.50
C MET A 130 15.84 -9.10 27.90
N GLY A 131 14.70 -9.54 28.45
CA GLY A 131 14.61 -10.12 29.80
C GLY A 131 14.72 -9.10 30.94
N TYR A 132 14.76 -7.80 30.64
CA TYR A 132 14.72 -6.69 31.60
C TYR A 132 14.04 -5.46 30.98
N PRO A 133 13.55 -4.50 31.79
CA PRO A 133 12.88 -3.30 31.28
C PRO A 133 13.71 -2.53 30.24
N ALA A 134 13.07 -2.18 29.12
CA ALA A 134 13.70 -1.28 28.14
C ALA A 134 13.56 0.17 28.62
N TYR A 135 14.66 0.69 29.14
CA TYR A 135 14.88 2.09 29.50
C TYR A 135 15.18 2.91 28.24
N CYS A 136 14.19 2.95 27.35
CA CYS A 136 14.26 3.69 26.10
C CYS A 136 12.91 4.31 25.73
N SER A 137 12.47 5.26 26.53
CA SER A 137 11.15 5.87 26.36
C SER A 137 11.10 7.31 26.82
N TYR A 138 10.05 8.00 26.41
CA TYR A 138 9.54 9.18 27.11
C TYR A 138 8.66 8.76 28.27
N TRP A 139 8.49 9.63 29.27
CA TRP A 139 7.50 9.39 30.32
C TRP A 139 6.10 9.31 29.73
N ASP A 140 5.31 8.35 30.21
CA ASP A 140 3.90 8.21 29.88
C ASP A 140 2.97 9.10 30.73
N GLY A 141 3.52 9.77 31.75
CA GLY A 141 2.83 10.69 32.66
C GLY A 141 3.42 12.11 32.70
N ALA A 142 3.14 12.82 33.79
CA ALA A 142 3.59 14.20 33.98
C ALA A 142 5.11 14.31 34.05
N ARG A 143 5.66 15.38 33.47
CA ARG A 143 7.09 15.70 33.58
C ARG A 143 7.38 16.31 34.95
N ALA A 144 8.63 16.20 35.39
CA ALA A 144 9.07 16.71 36.69
C ALA A 144 8.87 18.22 36.88
N CYS A 145 8.96 19.01 35.79
CA CYS A 145 8.77 20.45 35.83
C CYS A 145 8.31 20.99 34.46
N SER A 146 7.67 22.16 34.46
CA SER A 146 7.49 22.99 33.26
C SER A 146 8.82 23.63 32.86
N THR A 147 9.07 23.81 31.57
CA THR A 147 10.37 24.27 31.06
C THR A 147 10.31 25.67 30.46
N LYS A 148 11.37 26.45 30.70
CA LYS A 148 11.62 27.75 30.10
C LYS A 148 12.83 27.68 29.17
N CYS A 149 12.70 28.28 27.99
CA CYS A 149 13.82 28.39 27.07
C CYS A 149 14.87 29.39 27.57
N THR A 150 16.15 29.02 27.52
CA THR A 150 17.27 29.91 27.90
C THR A 150 18.10 30.38 26.73
N LYS A 151 18.09 29.68 25.59
CA LYS A 151 18.87 30.05 24.41
C LYS A 151 18.12 29.71 23.13
N TYR A 152 18.15 30.63 22.17
CA TYR A 152 17.57 30.47 20.84
C TYR A 152 18.67 30.41 19.78
N ASN A 153 18.37 29.74 18.67
CA ASN A 153 19.22 29.77 17.46
C ASN A 153 18.76 30.87 16.47
N SER A 154 19.43 30.96 15.32
CA SER A 154 19.11 31.93 14.25
C SER A 154 17.72 31.75 13.63
N TYR A 155 17.09 30.58 13.81
CA TYR A 155 15.75 30.27 13.34
C TYR A 155 14.68 30.57 14.42
N ASN A 156 15.06 31.24 15.51
CA ASN A 156 14.21 31.48 16.68
C ASN A 156 13.68 30.20 17.35
N GLU A 157 14.40 29.08 17.20
CA GLU A 157 14.09 27.83 17.88
C GLU A 157 14.85 27.73 19.20
N CYS A 158 14.19 27.20 20.23
CA CYS A 158 14.82 26.98 21.52
C CYS A 158 15.79 25.79 21.50
N ILE A 159 17.05 26.03 21.87
CA ILE A 159 18.11 25.01 21.89
C ILE A 159 18.57 24.62 23.30
N SER A 160 18.13 25.35 24.34
CA SER A 160 18.49 25.08 25.73
C SER A 160 17.32 25.40 26.66
N TRP A 161 17.11 24.53 27.65
CA TRP A 161 15.93 24.55 28.52
C TRP A 161 16.34 24.39 29.98
N THR A 162 15.63 25.08 30.87
CA THR A 162 15.70 24.89 32.33
C THR A 162 14.28 24.71 32.87
N CYS A 163 14.15 24.26 34.12
CA CYS A 163 12.85 24.31 34.78
C CYS A 163 12.39 25.77 34.94
N ALA A 164 11.08 25.98 35.04
CA ALA A 164 10.47 27.31 35.15
C ALA A 164 10.90 28.08 36.41
N ASP A 165 11.29 27.35 37.46
CA ASP A 165 11.87 27.87 38.71
C ASP A 165 13.37 28.24 38.59
N GLY A 166 13.99 28.00 37.43
CA GLY A 166 15.41 28.26 37.18
C GLY A 166 16.34 27.09 37.53
N SER A 167 15.81 25.98 38.08
CA SER A 167 16.60 24.79 38.39
C SER A 167 17.03 24.04 37.11
N PRO A 168 18.16 23.30 37.15
CA PRO A 168 18.57 22.45 36.03
C PRO A 168 17.58 21.31 35.81
N LEU A 169 17.45 20.86 34.56
CA LEU A 169 16.58 19.72 34.24
C LEU A 169 17.11 18.45 34.93
N PRO A 170 16.24 17.62 35.54
CA PRO A 170 16.65 16.35 36.10
C PRO A 170 17.18 15.39 35.02
N ALA A 171 18.07 14.46 35.40
CA ALA A 171 18.76 13.57 34.46
C ALA A 171 17.80 12.78 33.55
N ARG A 172 16.68 12.29 34.09
CA ARG A 172 15.62 11.60 33.33
C ARG A 172 14.47 12.52 32.94
N TYR A 173 14.68 13.82 32.72
CA TYR A 173 13.59 14.76 32.41
C TYR A 173 12.71 14.28 31.23
N ASN A 174 13.34 13.77 30.17
CA ASN A 174 12.68 13.26 28.98
C ASN A 174 12.38 11.75 29.03
N GLY A 175 12.52 11.09 30.18
CA GLY A 175 12.37 9.65 30.34
C GLY A 175 13.70 8.89 30.38
N PRO A 176 13.65 7.57 30.63
CA PRO A 176 14.82 6.71 30.72
C PRO A 176 15.48 6.48 29.34
N ARG A 177 16.82 6.36 29.33
CA ARG A 177 17.67 6.23 28.11
C ARG A 177 18.83 5.24 28.26
N GLU A 178 18.92 4.55 29.39
CA GLU A 178 20.09 3.79 29.84
C GLU A 178 20.48 2.63 28.93
N ASN A 179 19.51 2.03 28.22
CA ASN A 179 19.74 0.85 27.39
C ASN A 179 19.07 0.96 26.01
N CYS A 180 18.90 2.20 25.51
CA CYS A 180 18.34 2.46 24.18
C CYS A 180 19.11 1.79 23.05
N ASP A 181 20.44 1.76 23.16
CA ASP A 181 21.33 1.12 22.20
C ASP A 181 21.07 -0.39 22.07
N LYS A 182 20.90 -1.08 23.20
CA LYS A 182 20.59 -2.51 23.27
C LYS A 182 19.17 -2.80 22.80
N PHE A 183 18.22 -1.96 23.20
CA PHE A 183 16.83 -2.08 22.75
C PHE A 183 16.72 -1.93 21.22
N GLU A 184 17.40 -0.95 20.64
CA GLU A 184 17.39 -0.77 19.18
C GLU A 184 18.06 -1.90 18.42
N GLU A 185 19.12 -2.49 18.98
CA GLU A 185 19.72 -3.69 18.43
C GLU A 185 18.73 -4.87 18.42
N GLU A 186 18.04 -5.11 19.53
CA GLU A 186 17.02 -6.16 19.59
C GLU A 186 15.86 -5.90 18.61
N LEU A 187 15.38 -4.65 18.56
CA LEU A 187 14.27 -4.25 17.71
C LEU A 187 14.59 -4.36 16.22
N PHE A 188 15.69 -3.76 15.76
CA PHE A 188 15.98 -3.63 14.33
C PHE A 188 16.81 -4.77 13.76
N THR A 189 17.57 -5.50 14.57
CA THR A 189 18.45 -6.58 14.08
C THR A 189 17.84 -7.97 14.28
N LYS A 190 17.02 -8.17 15.32
CA LYS A 190 16.47 -9.49 15.65
C LYS A 190 14.96 -9.60 15.49
N THR A 191 14.22 -8.54 15.83
CA THR A 191 12.76 -8.57 15.82
C THR A 191 12.17 -8.17 14.47
N LEU A 192 12.56 -7.00 13.95
CA LEU A 192 12.08 -6.50 12.66
C LEU A 192 12.84 -7.16 11.52
N LYS A 193 12.11 -7.58 10.49
CA LYS A 193 12.67 -8.12 9.26
C LYS A 193 13.08 -6.98 8.34
N THR A 194 14.33 -6.55 8.46
CA THR A 194 14.90 -5.47 7.65
C THR A 194 15.57 -6.02 6.39
N VAL A 195 15.24 -5.45 5.24
CA VAL A 195 15.90 -5.73 3.95
C VAL A 195 17.14 -4.89 3.79
N LYS A 196 17.08 -3.64 4.22
CA LYS A 196 18.16 -2.67 4.07
C LYS A 196 18.21 -1.74 5.26
N PHE A 197 19.41 -1.46 5.73
CA PHE A 197 19.69 -0.51 6.79
C PHE A 197 20.66 0.56 6.28
N CYS A 198 20.27 1.82 6.43
CA CYS A 198 21.12 2.97 6.20
C CYS A 198 21.42 3.61 7.56
N GLN A 199 22.64 3.43 8.05
CA GLN A 199 23.06 3.99 9.34
C GLN A 199 23.08 5.52 9.33
N ASN A 200 23.40 6.12 8.19
CA ASN A 200 23.31 7.56 7.94
C ASN A 200 23.05 7.77 6.44
N LYS A 201 22.98 9.03 6.00
CA LYS A 201 22.85 9.38 4.58
C LYS A 201 21.76 8.58 3.86
N ALA A 202 20.57 8.49 4.45
CA ALA A 202 19.50 7.62 3.98
C ALA A 202 19.11 7.86 2.51
N LEU A 203 19.29 9.07 1.98
CA LEU A 203 19.06 9.36 0.57
C LEU A 203 20.15 8.76 -0.33
N GLU A 204 21.41 9.08 -0.05
CA GLU A 204 22.57 8.60 -0.82
C GLU A 204 22.64 7.07 -0.79
N ASN A 205 22.41 6.49 0.38
CA ASN A 205 22.39 5.05 0.58
C ASN A 205 21.09 4.40 0.09
N GLY A 206 20.12 5.14 -0.44
CA GLY A 206 18.91 4.61 -1.07
C GLY A 206 17.97 3.86 -0.12
N CYS A 207 17.80 4.34 1.11
CA CYS A 207 16.70 3.96 2.00
C CYS A 207 15.48 4.86 1.85
N ILE A 208 15.69 6.09 1.39
CA ILE A 208 14.64 7.03 1.02
C ILE A 208 14.93 7.62 -0.36
N THR A 209 13.95 8.32 -0.94
CA THR A 209 14.08 8.97 -2.24
C THR A 209 14.16 10.50 -2.12
N SER A 210 14.61 11.17 -3.18
CA SER A 210 14.67 12.63 -3.24
C SER A 210 13.30 13.30 -3.08
N ALA A 211 12.22 12.55 -3.30
CA ALA A 211 10.84 13.04 -3.18
C ALA A 211 10.38 13.23 -1.73
N TYR A 212 11.11 12.71 -0.73
CA TYR A 212 10.79 12.97 0.67
C TYR A 212 11.01 14.45 0.99
N LYS A 213 9.96 15.08 1.50
CA LYS A 213 10.03 16.43 2.04
C LYS A 213 10.39 16.38 3.52
N GLY A 214 11.31 17.23 3.95
CA GLY A 214 11.52 17.47 5.37
C GLY A 214 10.41 18.34 5.96
N VAL A 215 10.33 18.34 7.28
CA VAL A 215 9.35 19.15 8.03
C VAL A 215 9.53 20.65 7.77
N ASP A 216 10.77 21.09 7.57
CA ASP A 216 11.12 22.45 7.16
C ASP A 216 10.44 22.84 5.85
N GLN A 217 10.48 21.97 4.84
CA GLN A 217 9.86 22.21 3.53
C GLN A 217 8.34 22.24 3.62
N VAL A 218 7.74 21.33 4.39
CA VAL A 218 6.28 21.34 4.60
C VAL A 218 5.85 22.63 5.31
N LYS A 219 6.61 23.07 6.32
CA LYS A 219 6.31 24.31 7.05
C LYS A 219 6.51 25.55 6.19
N SER A 220 7.53 25.58 5.31
CA SER A 220 7.73 26.69 4.38
C SER A 220 6.61 26.79 3.34
N GLU A 221 6.08 25.65 2.86
CA GLU A 221 4.93 25.65 1.95
C GLU A 221 3.65 26.16 2.63
N GLN A 222 3.52 25.94 3.94
CA GLN A 222 2.37 26.38 4.74
C GLN A 222 2.47 27.83 5.21
N ASN A 223 3.69 28.32 5.38
CA ASN A 223 3.98 29.66 5.91
C ASN A 223 5.06 30.31 5.04
N PRO A 224 4.72 30.71 3.80
CA PRO A 224 5.70 31.24 2.85
C PRO A 224 6.32 32.58 3.30
N ASP A 225 5.60 33.35 4.12
CA ASP A 225 6.01 34.68 4.58
C ASP A 225 6.86 34.65 5.86
N SER A 226 7.42 33.49 6.22
CA SER A 226 8.25 33.37 7.42
C SER A 226 9.58 34.12 7.28
N GLU A 227 9.78 35.14 8.11
CA GLU A 227 11.00 35.98 8.10
C GLU A 227 12.29 35.21 8.41
N THR A 228 12.23 34.25 9.33
CA THR A 228 13.40 33.46 9.76
C THR A 228 13.54 32.13 9.01
N GLY A 229 12.54 31.74 8.21
CA GLY A 229 12.47 30.44 7.57
C GLY A 229 12.41 29.27 8.55
N PHE A 230 12.63 28.06 8.04
CA PHE A 230 12.57 26.82 8.83
C PHE A 230 13.90 26.07 8.77
N ASN A 231 14.36 25.59 9.92
CA ASN A 231 15.66 24.96 10.05
C ASN A 231 15.68 23.53 9.45
N PRO A 232 16.47 23.27 8.38
CA PRO A 232 16.56 21.93 7.78
C PRO A 232 17.31 20.91 8.65
N ASP A 233 18.01 21.38 9.69
CA ASP A 233 18.73 20.58 10.69
C ASP A 233 17.94 20.38 11.99
N SER A 234 16.69 20.84 12.05
CA SER A 234 15.80 20.66 13.20
C SER A 234 14.86 19.47 13.00
N GLY A 235 14.80 18.58 13.98
CA GLY A 235 13.89 17.44 13.98
C GLY A 235 13.95 16.59 12.70
N TYR A 236 12.81 16.30 12.06
CA TYR A 236 12.74 15.63 10.75
C TYR A 236 12.90 16.61 9.57
N GLY A 237 13.75 17.63 9.73
CA GLY A 237 14.13 18.54 8.64
C GLY A 237 14.86 17.82 7.50
N SER A 238 14.88 18.46 6.33
CA SER A 238 15.30 17.88 5.06
C SER A 238 16.75 17.41 5.10
N ASN A 239 17.65 18.18 5.74
CA ASN A 239 19.05 17.77 5.85
C ASN A 239 19.18 16.56 6.78
N ASN A 240 18.46 16.56 7.90
CA ASN A 240 18.48 15.45 8.85
C ASN A 240 18.02 14.14 8.22
N ILE A 241 16.83 14.11 7.61
CA ILE A 241 16.27 12.86 7.07
C ILE A 241 17.06 12.34 5.86
N LYS A 242 17.67 13.22 5.06
CA LYS A 242 18.42 12.83 3.85
C LYS A 242 19.85 12.41 4.15
N ASN A 243 20.53 13.18 5.01
CA ASN A 243 21.99 13.11 5.13
C ASN A 243 22.47 12.57 6.47
N LYS A 244 21.68 12.69 7.56
CA LYS A 244 22.17 12.38 8.92
C LYS A 244 21.50 11.16 9.54
N TYR A 245 20.18 11.07 9.44
CA TYR A 245 19.39 10.09 10.20
C TYR A 245 19.48 8.68 9.63
N SER A 246 19.21 7.72 10.50
CA SER A 246 19.14 6.32 10.13
C SER A 246 17.77 5.95 9.59
N ALA A 247 17.75 5.04 8.63
CA ALA A 247 16.54 4.50 8.06
C ALA A 247 16.64 3.00 7.77
N TRP A 248 15.51 2.31 7.81
CA TRP A 248 15.38 0.88 7.52
C TRP A 248 14.28 0.66 6.50
N ILE A 249 14.54 -0.19 5.51
CA ILE A 249 13.51 -0.75 4.64
C ILE A 249 13.14 -2.12 5.20
N LEU A 250 11.86 -2.33 5.48
CA LEU A 250 11.34 -3.62 5.94
C LEU A 250 11.02 -4.56 4.77
N ASP A 251 10.91 -5.86 5.05
CA ASP A 251 10.56 -6.91 4.07
C ASP A 251 9.24 -6.69 3.34
N ASN A 252 8.29 -6.03 4.00
CA ASN A 252 7.01 -5.66 3.44
C ASN A 252 7.02 -4.33 2.67
N GLY A 253 8.19 -3.69 2.54
CA GLY A 253 8.41 -2.46 1.79
C GLY A 253 8.21 -1.15 2.56
N MET A 254 7.75 -1.19 3.81
CA MET A 254 7.65 0.02 4.66
C MET A 254 9.04 0.56 4.99
N VAL A 255 9.13 1.88 5.20
CA VAL A 255 10.38 2.53 5.60
C VAL A 255 10.24 3.10 7.00
N ILE A 256 11.19 2.81 7.88
CA ILE A 256 11.29 3.44 9.21
C ILE A 256 12.42 4.44 9.17
N ILE A 257 12.17 5.68 9.57
CA ILE A 257 13.15 6.75 9.72
C ILE A 257 13.22 7.09 11.21
N LYS A 258 14.39 6.94 11.83
CA LYS A 258 14.60 7.29 13.22
C LYS A 258 14.82 8.79 13.37
N TYR A 259 14.36 9.36 14.47
CA TYR A 259 14.82 10.67 14.92
C TYR A 259 16.25 10.53 15.44
N GLY A 260 17.22 11.02 14.67
CA GLY A 260 18.64 10.85 14.98
C GLY A 260 19.27 9.64 14.29
N THR A 261 20.46 9.27 14.74
CA THR A 261 21.22 8.13 14.24
C THR A 261 20.93 6.87 15.04
N TYR A 262 21.21 5.70 14.47
CA TYR A 262 21.08 4.41 15.13
C TYR A 262 21.83 4.41 16.46
N LYS A 263 21.20 3.84 17.50
CA LYS A 263 21.67 3.83 18.89
C LYS A 263 21.75 5.23 19.55
N SER A 264 21.19 6.28 18.93
CA SER A 264 21.03 7.58 19.59
C SER A 264 19.84 7.57 20.56
N ASN A 265 19.95 8.38 21.61
CA ASN A 265 19.03 8.40 22.75
C ASN A 265 17.67 9.06 22.44
N PHE A 266 17.05 8.83 21.29
CA PHE A 266 15.74 9.40 20.92
C PHE A 266 14.81 8.31 20.35
N PRO A 267 13.90 7.74 21.16
CA PRO A 267 12.99 6.66 20.75
C PRO A 267 11.76 7.22 20.01
N ILE A 268 12.02 7.97 18.94
CA ILE A 268 11.00 8.52 18.04
C ILE A 268 11.27 7.97 16.64
N TYR A 269 10.22 7.46 16.00
CA TYR A 269 10.30 6.77 14.73
C TYR A 269 9.18 7.24 13.82
N THR A 270 9.52 7.68 12.62
CA THR A 270 8.56 7.94 11.55
C THR A 270 8.49 6.73 10.64
N ILE A 271 7.28 6.22 10.41
CA ILE A 271 7.04 5.08 9.53
C ILE A 271 6.35 5.58 8.27
N ASP A 272 6.94 5.26 7.14
CA ASP A 272 6.31 5.34 5.83
C ASP A 272 5.57 4.03 5.55
N ILE A 273 4.24 4.10 5.51
CA ILE A 273 3.37 2.94 5.29
C ILE A 273 3.24 2.56 3.81
N ASN A 274 3.68 3.44 2.90
CA ASN A 274 3.60 3.26 1.46
C ASN A 274 4.98 2.90 0.84
N GLY A 275 6.06 3.16 1.58
CA GLY A 275 7.41 2.76 1.25
C GLY A 275 7.99 3.56 0.08
N HIS A 276 8.54 2.89 -0.93
CA HIS A 276 9.06 3.58 -2.12
C HIS A 276 7.97 3.93 -3.16
N LYS A 277 6.71 3.56 -2.91
CA LYS A 277 5.60 3.92 -3.80
C LYS A 277 5.23 5.37 -3.55
N LYS A 278 5.48 6.24 -4.53
CA LYS A 278 5.06 7.64 -4.43
C LYS A 278 3.52 7.75 -4.40
N PRO A 279 2.98 8.81 -3.77
CA PRO A 279 3.68 9.82 -2.99
C PRO A 279 3.98 9.38 -1.54
N ASN A 280 4.94 10.04 -0.89
CA ASN A 280 5.33 9.81 0.51
C ASN A 280 5.15 11.13 1.28
N LYS A 281 3.92 11.41 1.73
CA LYS A 281 3.54 12.69 2.31
C LYS A 281 3.27 12.61 3.81
N TRP A 282 3.56 13.70 4.51
CA TRP A 282 3.29 13.84 5.93
C TRP A 282 1.79 13.81 6.22
N GLY A 283 1.37 12.91 7.10
CA GLY A 283 -0.04 12.71 7.46
C GLY A 283 -0.88 11.97 6.41
N HIS A 284 -0.28 11.48 5.32
CA HIS A 284 -0.92 10.54 4.38
C HIS A 284 -0.23 9.18 4.44
N ASP A 285 1.10 9.20 4.38
CA ASP A 285 1.95 8.01 4.32
C ASP A 285 2.97 7.98 5.47
N LEU A 286 3.46 9.16 5.89
CA LEU A 286 4.44 9.31 6.96
C LEU A 286 3.75 9.62 8.29
N PHE A 287 3.92 8.72 9.26
CA PHE A 287 3.35 8.83 10.60
C PHE A 287 4.42 8.63 11.67
N THR A 288 4.46 9.52 12.66
CA THR A 288 5.47 9.49 13.71
C THR A 288 4.93 8.90 14.99
N PHE A 289 5.74 8.04 15.60
CA PHE A 289 5.48 7.42 16.89
C PHE A 289 6.63 7.71 17.83
N GLN A 290 6.31 7.81 19.12
CA GLN A 290 7.28 7.91 20.19
C GLN A 290 7.02 6.79 21.19
N LEU A 291 8.07 6.17 21.70
CA LEU A 291 7.93 5.18 22.75
C LEU A 291 7.71 5.91 24.07
N GLN A 292 6.67 5.54 24.80
CA GLN A 292 6.41 6.03 26.14
C GLN A 292 6.40 4.86 27.13
N GLY A 293 6.81 5.15 28.35
CA GLY A 293 7.04 4.15 29.37
C GLY A 293 7.23 4.76 30.74
N ASN A 294 7.49 3.88 31.69
CA ASN A 294 7.73 4.20 33.09
C ASN A 294 8.95 3.40 33.58
N ASN A 295 9.07 3.20 34.90
CA ASN A 295 10.20 2.46 35.47
C ASN A 295 10.18 0.95 35.16
N ASP A 296 9.05 0.43 34.67
CA ASP A 296 8.88 -0.96 34.24
C ASP A 296 9.16 -1.16 32.74
N GLY A 297 9.60 -0.09 32.06
CA GLY A 297 9.96 -0.09 30.65
C GLY A 297 8.93 0.60 29.76
N ILE A 298 8.99 0.30 28.46
CA ILE A 298 8.06 0.81 27.45
C ILE A 298 6.68 0.23 27.71
N SER A 299 5.69 1.12 27.89
CA SER A 299 4.30 0.79 28.16
C SER A 299 3.38 1.04 26.96
N LYS A 300 3.74 2.00 26.08
CA LYS A 300 2.94 2.33 24.89
C LYS A 300 3.77 2.89 23.74
N VAL A 301 3.31 2.62 22.53
CA VAL A 301 3.72 3.34 21.31
C VAL A 301 2.73 4.47 21.09
N ALA A 302 3.12 5.69 21.44
CA ALA A 302 2.27 6.87 21.42
C ALA A 302 2.39 7.64 20.09
N PRO A 303 1.31 8.27 19.61
CA PRO A 303 1.37 9.11 18.42
C PRO A 303 2.20 10.37 18.70
N SER A 304 2.93 10.82 17.68
CA SER A 304 3.55 12.14 17.62
C SER A 304 3.32 12.74 16.25
N THR A 305 3.37 14.07 16.14
CA THR A 305 3.10 14.78 14.89
C THR A 305 4.13 15.88 14.70
N TYR A 306 4.85 15.83 13.59
CA TYR A 306 5.84 16.85 13.21
C TYR A 306 5.39 17.75 12.06
N ALA A 307 4.63 17.18 11.12
CA ALA A 307 4.05 17.89 9.99
C ALA A 307 2.78 17.14 9.52
N ILE A 308 1.88 17.87 8.88
CA ILE A 308 0.70 17.33 8.19
C ILE A 308 0.56 18.11 6.91
N GLU A 309 0.68 17.46 5.76
CA GLU A 309 0.41 18.09 4.46
C GLU A 309 -1.10 18.24 4.22
N LYS A 310 -1.48 19.16 3.34
CA LYS A 310 -2.89 19.48 3.05
C LYS A 310 -3.70 18.21 2.76
N GLY A 311 -4.83 18.05 3.46
CA GLY A 311 -5.72 16.89 3.35
C GLY A 311 -5.26 15.63 4.10
N GLY A 312 -4.10 15.67 4.77
CA GLY A 312 -3.60 14.59 5.61
C GLY A 312 -4.20 14.63 7.02
N LYS A 313 -3.85 13.63 7.83
CA LYS A 313 -4.29 13.48 9.23
C LYS A 313 -3.10 13.30 10.15
N SER A 314 -3.24 13.71 11.40
CA SER A 314 -2.23 13.42 12.43
C SER A 314 -2.19 11.92 12.74
N THR A 315 -1.06 11.45 13.27
CA THR A 315 -0.95 10.07 13.77
C THR A 315 -2.02 9.77 14.81
N GLU A 316 -2.32 10.73 15.68
CA GLU A 316 -3.36 10.58 16.72
C GLU A 316 -4.75 10.44 16.11
N ALA A 317 -5.09 11.23 15.09
CA ALA A 317 -6.37 11.11 14.39
C ALA A 317 -6.50 9.74 13.72
N MET A 318 -5.43 9.25 13.08
CA MET A 318 -5.41 7.92 12.46
C MET A 318 -5.57 6.78 13.48
N MET A 319 -5.06 6.94 14.70
CA MET A 319 -5.24 5.93 15.76
C MET A 319 -6.67 5.89 16.32
N LYS A 320 -7.42 7.00 16.24
CA LYS A 320 -8.80 7.09 16.74
C LYS A 320 -9.85 6.57 15.76
N GLU A 321 -9.48 6.29 14.51
CA GLU A 321 -10.37 5.82 13.43
C GLU A 321 -10.54 4.30 13.36
#